data_AF-D1JC19-F1
#
_entry.id   AF-D1JC19-F1
#
_cell.length_a   1.000
_cell.length_b   1.000
_cell.length_c   1.000
_cell.angle_alpha   90.00
_cell.angle_beta   90.00
_cell.angle_gamma   90.00
#
_symmetry.space_group_name_H-M   'P 1'
#
loop_
_entity.id
_entity.type
_entity.pdbx_description
1 polymer ?
#
loop_
_entity_poly.entity_id
_entity_poly.type
_entity_poly.pdbx_seq_one_letter_code
_entity_poly.pdbx_strand_id
1 'polypeptide(L)' 'METVTLEIIHKDLESVKRELMEIKKHMVDIDSIITEDDYKALQEYKIEKAEGKLTSHEELKKELGI' A
#
# COMPACT_ATOMS: atom_id res chain seq x y z
N MET A 1 -15.93 -23.83 38.98
CA MET A 1 -15.76 -22.56 38.24
C MET A 1 -14.36 -22.09 38.54
N GLU A 2 -13.54 -21.88 37.52
CA GLU A 2 -12.26 -21.21 37.73
C GLU A 2 -12.51 -19.78 38.20
N THR A 3 -11.80 -19.38 39.24
CA THR A 3 -11.84 -18.01 39.74
C THR A 3 -11.02 -17.13 38.80
N VAL A 4 -11.72 -16.31 38.02
CA VAL A 4 -11.10 -15.29 37.18
C VAL A 4 -10.82 -14.05 38.05
N THR A 5 -9.55 -13.64 38.12
CA THR A 5 -9.14 -12.43 38.82
C THR A 5 -8.91 -11.29 37.85
N LEU A 6 -8.90 -10.06 38.37
CA LEU A 6 -8.62 -8.87 37.57
C LEU A 6 -7.20 -8.90 36.97
N GLU A 7 -6.23 -9.50 37.66
CA GLU A 7 -4.87 -9.69 37.12
C GLU A 7 -4.83 -10.63 35.92
N ILE A 8 -5.63 -11.70 35.93
CA ILE A 8 -5.74 -12.62 34.80
C ILE A 8 -6.31 -11.86 33.60
N ILE A 9 -7.40 -11.10 33.80
CA ILE A 9 -8.01 -10.28 32.75
C ILE A 9 -7.02 -9.25 32.18
N HIS A 10 -6.26 -8.56 33.03
CA HIS A 10 -5.29 -7.57 32.58
C HIS A 10 -4.14 -8.19 31.79
N LYS A 11 -3.67 -9.38 32.20
CA LYS A 11 -2.62 -10.11 31.50
C LYS A 11 -3.09 -10.54 30.11
N ASP A 12 -4.31 -11.05 30.01
CA ASP A 12 -4.89 -11.48 28.74
C ASP A 12 -5.12 -10.30 27.79
N LEU A 13 -5.60 -9.17 28.30
CA LEU A 13 -5.73 -7.91 27.54
C LEU A 13 -4.39 -7.44 26.95
N GLU A 14 -3.31 -7.49 27.74
CA GLU A 14 -1.98 -7.13 27.27
C GLU A 14 -1.39 -8.16 26.28
N SER A 15 -1.83 -9.42 26.32
CA SER A 15 -1.47 -10.41 25.29
C SER A 15 -2.17 -10.09 23.97
N VAL A 16 -3.50 -9.91 24.01
CA VAL A 16 -4.31 -9.58 22.84
C VAL A 16 -3.83 -8.29 22.18
N LYS A 17 -3.50 -7.26 22.98
CA LYS A 17 -2.97 -5.99 22.47
C LYS A 17 -1.63 -6.18 21.74
N ARG A 18 -0.73 -7.02 22.27
CA ARG A 18 0.55 -7.33 21.60
C ARG A 18 0.34 -8.05 20.27
N GLU A 19 -0.53 -9.04 20.24
CA GLU A 19 -0.87 -9.76 19.01
C GLU A 19 -1.47 -8.82 17.96
N LEU A 20 -2.39 -7.94 18.36
CA LEU A 20 -2.98 -6.93 17.46
C LEU A 20 -1.95 -5.96 16.90
N MET A 21 -0.94 -5.57 17.68
CA MET A 21 0.15 -4.72 17.18
C MET A 21 1.01 -5.43 16.15
N GLU A 22 1.33 -6.71 16.37
CA GLU A 22 2.07 -7.51 15.38
C GLU A 22 1.27 -7.71 14.09
N ILE A 23 -0.03 -7.98 14.18
CA ILE A 23 -0.89 -8.08 12.99
C ILE A 23 -0.88 -6.76 12.22
N LYS A 24 -1.08 -5.62 12.89
CA LYS A 24 -1.07 -4.29 12.26
C LYS A 24 0.26 -3.97 11.58
N LYS A 25 1.38 -4.39 12.16
CA LYS A 25 2.71 -4.18 11.58
C LYS A 25 2.89 -4.94 10.26
N HIS A 26 2.26 -6.11 10.13
CA HIS A 26 2.34 -6.95 8.94
C HIS A 26 1.13 -6.79 7.99
N MET A 27 0.13 -5.98 8.37
CA MET A 27 -0.85 -5.42 7.44
C MET A 27 -0.14 -4.40 6.54
N VAL A 28 0.76 -4.89 5.68
CA VAL A 28 1.25 -4.15 4.52
C VAL A 28 0.12 -4.16 3.51
N ASP A 29 -0.34 -2.98 3.13
CA ASP A 29 -1.28 -2.84 2.03
C ASP A 29 -0.59 -3.33 0.76
N ILE A 30 -1.01 -4.49 0.26
CA ILE A 30 -0.41 -5.15 -0.91
C ILE A 30 -0.52 -4.23 -2.13
N ASP A 31 -1.54 -3.36 -2.18
CA ASP A 31 -1.76 -2.38 -3.24
C ASP A 31 -0.82 -1.15 -3.14
N SER A 32 -0.06 -1.03 -2.05
CA SER A 32 0.96 0.01 -1.86
C SER A 32 2.37 -0.43 -2.27
N ILE A 33 2.54 -1.70 -2.69
CA ILE A 33 3.84 -2.21 -3.13
C ILE A 33 4.03 -1.85 -4.60
N ILE A 34 4.90 -0.87 -4.88
CA ILE A 34 5.41 -0.62 -6.23
C ILE A 34 6.14 -1.88 -6.68
N THR A 35 5.59 -2.57 -7.67
CA THR A 35 6.26 -3.73 -8.27
C THR A 35 7.48 -3.27 -9.07
N GLU A 36 8.38 -4.19 -9.41
CA GLU A 36 9.52 -3.86 -10.27
C GLU A 36 9.08 -3.30 -11.62
N ASP A 37 7.95 -3.76 -12.15
CA ASP A 37 7.42 -3.30 -13.43
C ASP A 37 6.82 -1.90 -13.31
N ASP A 38 6.13 -1.58 -12.20
CA ASP A 38 5.71 -0.21 -11.90
C ASP A 38 6.92 0.74 -11.82
N TYR A 39 8.00 0.29 -11.17
CA TYR A 39 9.23 1.06 -11.09
C TYR A 39 9.86 1.31 -12.47
N LYS A 40 9.93 0.28 -13.33
CA LYS A 40 10.43 0.43 -14.71
C LYS A 40 9.57 1.40 -15.52
N ALA A 41 8.26 1.27 -15.46
CA ALA A 41 7.32 2.16 -16.16
C ALA A 41 7.52 3.63 -15.74
N LEU A 42 7.79 3.89 -14.45
CA LEU A 42 8.12 5.23 -13.96
C LEU A 42 9.46 5.76 -14.49
N GLN A 43 10.47 4.91 -14.70
CA GLN A 43 11.73 5.34 -15.30
C GLN A 43 11.59 5.62 -16.79
N GLU A 44 10.87 4.76 -17.52
CA GLU A 44 10.55 4.97 -18.93
C GLU A 44 9.80 6.30 -19.13
N TYR A 45 8.76 6.55 -18.32
CA TYR A 45 8.05 7.83 -18.31
C TYR A 45 8.99 9.03 -18.14
N LYS A 46 9.96 8.97 -17.23
CA LYS A 46 10.91 10.08 -17.00
C LYS A 46 11.78 10.33 -18.22
N ILE A 47 12.22 9.27 -18.91
CA ILE A 47 13.00 9.36 -20.13
C ILE A 47 12.14 9.98 -21.25
N GLU A 48 10.95 9.45 -21.48
CA GLU A 48 10.03 9.95 -22.50
C GLU A 48 9.65 11.42 -22.28
N LYS A 49 9.46 11.81 -21.01
CA LYS A 49 9.23 13.21 -20.64
C LYS A 49 10.42 14.09 -20.97
N ALA A 50 11.63 13.67 -20.63
CA ALA A 50 12.84 14.43 -20.93
C ALA A 50 13.10 14.55 -22.44
N GLU A 51 12.69 13.54 -23.20
CA GLU A 51 12.77 13.51 -24.66
C GLU A 51 11.61 14.23 -25.37
N GLY A 52 10.62 14.72 -24.62
CA GLY A 52 9.46 15.43 -25.19
C GLY A 52 8.50 14.53 -25.98
N LYS A 53 8.48 13.22 -25.70
CA LYS A 53 7.62 12.23 -26.37
C LYS A 53 6.19 12.18 -25.85
N LEU A 54 5.91 12.81 -24.70
CA LEU A 54 4.58 12.81 -24.09
C LEU A 54 3.61 13.70 -24.88
N THR A 55 2.39 13.22 -25.07
CA THR A 55 1.27 14.00 -25.59
C THR A 55 0.33 14.41 -24.45
N SER A 56 -0.40 15.50 -24.61
CA SER A 56 -1.43 15.85 -23.63
C SER A 56 -2.65 14.93 -23.77
N HIS A 57 -3.39 14.75 -22.68
CA HIS A 57 -4.64 13.97 -22.70
C HIS A 57 -5.65 14.50 -23.71
N GLU A 58 -5.71 15.83 -23.86
CA GLU A 58 -6.63 16.48 -24.80
C GLU A 58 -6.20 16.32 -26.25
N GLU A 59 -4.90 16.25 -26.54
CA GLU A 59 -4.39 15.90 -27.88
C GLU A 59 -4.64 14.43 -28.20
N LEU A 60 -4.37 13.53 -27.25
CA LEU A 60 -4.64 12.10 -27.41
C LEU A 60 -6.12 11.81 -27.70
N LYS A 61 -7.04 12.45 -26.98
CA LYS A 61 -8.49 12.32 -27.25
C LYS A 61 -8.85 12.69 -28.69
N LYS A 62 -8.31 13.80 -29.18
CA LYS A 62 -8.51 14.25 -30.57
C LYS A 62 -7.99 13.22 -31.58
N GLU A 63 -6.83 12.63 -31.32
CA GLU A 63 -6.25 11.56 -32.16
C GLU A 63 -7.13 10.30 -32.16
N LEU A 64 -7.72 9.97 -31.02
CA LEU A 64 -8.60 8.80 -30.84
C LEU A 64 -10.06 9.04 -31.27
N GLY A 65 -10.41 10.29 -31.62
CA GLY A 65 -11.77 10.67 -32.05
C GLY A 65 -12.82 10.63 -30.94
N ILE A 66 -12.41 10.82 -29.68
CA ILE A 66 -13.30 10.85 -28.49
C ILE A 66 -13.32 12.22 -27.80
#